data_AF-A0A921K484-F1
#
_entry.id   AF-A0A921K484-F1
#
_cell.length_a   1.000
_cell.length_b   1.000
_cell.length_c   1.000
_cell.angle_alpha   90.00
_cell.angle_beta   90.00
_cell.angle_gamma   90.00
#
_symmetry.space_group_name_H-M   'P 1'
#
loop_
_entity.id
_entity.type
_entity.pdbx_description
1 polymer ?
#
loop_
_entity_poly.entity_id
_entity_poly.type
_entity_poly.pdbx_seq_one_letter_code
_entity_poly.pdbx_strand_id
1 'polypeptide(L)'
;MIVERLQYIDTMRGFAIFFVALGHVIMYGYHTDIFSYNQILIQIYLPLFFFISGFLFKLPTFESKNNIYKFLTHKFIRFIIPTFFFILIYDCIFNYSVYDSIISGTKYGYWFTISLFEYQIIFLFITLIANQIKFKIAKILIWLIFIIISLFAAEGCIILSSMISLTYLNLIGVGMLRFFVFSL
;
A
#
# COMPACT_ATOMS: atom_id res chain seq x y z
N MET A 1 27.28 13.72 1.14
CA MET A 1 26.27 14.73 1.50
C MET A 1 25.30 14.07 2.46
N ILE A 2 25.38 14.36 3.76
CA ILE A 2 24.44 13.83 4.75
C ILE A 2 23.12 14.55 4.48
N VAL A 3 22.12 13.81 4.01
CA VAL A 3 20.78 14.36 3.87
C VAL A 3 20.28 14.61 5.28
N GLU A 4 20.07 15.87 5.66
CA GLU A 4 19.47 16.21 6.95
C GLU A 4 18.11 15.52 7.06
N ARG A 5 17.92 14.82 8.18
CA ARG A 5 16.66 14.16 8.49
C ARG A 5 15.62 15.22 8.80
N LEU A 6 14.54 15.24 8.02
CA LEU A 6 13.47 16.22 8.15
C LEU A 6 12.59 15.85 9.36
N GLN A 7 12.87 16.44 10.53
CA GLN A 7 12.20 16.11 11.79
C GLN A 7 10.66 16.26 11.71
N TYR A 8 10.16 17.25 10.96
CA TYR A 8 8.72 17.42 10.77
C TYR A 8 8.06 16.25 10.02
N ILE A 9 8.77 15.59 9.09
CA ILE A 9 8.27 14.39 8.40
C ILE A 9 8.13 13.23 9.39
N ASP A 10 9.11 13.05 10.28
CA ASP A 10 9.05 12.02 11.32
C ASP A 10 7.92 12.28 12.31
N THR A 11 7.72 13.53 12.72
CA THR A 11 6.59 13.93 13.58
C THR A 11 5.25 13.64 12.91
N MET A 12 5.07 14.04 11.65
CA MET A 12 3.84 13.73 10.90
C MET A 12 3.62 12.23 10.73
N ARG A 13 4.67 11.44 10.53
CA ARG A 13 4.57 9.97 10.50
C ARG A 13 4.05 9.44 11.84
N GLY A 14 4.59 9.92 12.95
CA GLY A 14 4.13 9.55 14.29
C GLY A 14 2.65 9.83 14.49
N PHE A 15 2.19 11.03 14.11
CA PHE A 15 0.77 11.39 14.14
C PHE A 15 -0.08 10.46 13.27
N ALA A 16 0.35 10.19 12.03
CA ALA A 16 -0.39 9.31 11.14
C ALA A 16 -0.53 7.88 11.71
N ILE A 17 0.55 7.32 12.28
CA ILE A 17 0.51 6.00 12.95
C ILE A 17 -0.45 6.03 14.15
N PHE A 18 -0.36 7.06 14.98
CA PHE A 18 -1.24 7.22 16.13
C PHE A 18 -2.71 7.23 15.73
N PHE A 19 -3.08 7.99 14.70
CA PHE A 19 -4.46 8.04 14.24
C PHE A 19 -4.95 6.73 13.63
N VAL A 20 -4.10 5.98 12.92
CA VAL A 20 -4.45 4.63 12.45
C VAL A 20 -4.73 3.69 13.63
N ALA A 21 -3.86 3.69 14.64
CA ALA A 21 -4.05 2.88 15.84
C ALA A 21 -5.32 3.29 16.61
N LEU A 22 -5.55 4.60 16.76
CA LEU A 22 -6.76 5.14 17.38
C LEU A 22 -8.02 4.70 16.63
N GLY A 23 -8.00 4.73 15.29
CA GLY A 23 -9.10 4.24 14.46
C GLY A 23 -9.42 2.77 14.71
N HIS A 24 -8.40 1.91 14.84
CA HIS A 24 -8.59 0.51 15.20
C HIS A 24 -9.17 0.34 16.62
N VAL A 25 -8.68 1.09 17.61
CA VAL A 25 -9.21 1.05 18.99
C VAL A 25 -10.68 1.45 19.01
N ILE A 26 -11.07 2.51 18.30
CA ILE A 26 -12.46 2.94 18.28
C ILE A 26 -13.34 1.89 17.58
N MET A 27 -12.89 1.37 16.44
CA MET A 27 -13.63 0.38 15.65
C MET A 27 -13.84 -0.95 16.40
N TYR A 28 -12.81 -1.48 17.05
CA TYR A 28 -12.88 -2.78 17.73
C TYR A 28 -13.33 -2.67 19.20
N GLY A 29 -13.10 -1.53 19.86
CA GLY A 29 -13.36 -1.35 21.29
C GLY A 29 -14.75 -0.84 21.64
N TYR A 30 -15.37 -0.03 20.78
CA TYR A 30 -16.64 0.62 21.12
C TYR A 30 -17.87 -0.04 20.51
N HIS A 31 -17.74 -1.07 19.66
CA HIS A 31 -18.83 -1.81 18.98
C HIS A 31 -20.00 -0.94 18.48
N THR A 32 -19.75 0.35 18.25
CA THR A 32 -20.76 1.35 17.93
C THR A 32 -20.48 1.84 16.54
N ASP A 33 -21.55 1.92 15.77
CA ASP A 33 -21.59 2.51 14.45
C ASP A 33 -21.40 4.04 14.54
N ILE A 34 -20.28 4.50 15.10
CA ILE A 34 -19.82 5.90 14.98
C ILE A 34 -19.30 6.07 13.54
N PHE A 35 -20.20 5.86 12.58
CA PHE A 35 -19.94 5.83 11.15
C PHE A 35 -19.52 7.21 10.62
N SER A 36 -19.75 8.32 11.33
CA SER A 36 -19.48 9.66 10.79
C SER A 36 -18.04 10.16 11.03
N TYR A 37 -17.55 10.13 12.27
CA TYR A 37 -16.24 10.75 12.59
C TYR A 37 -15.07 9.86 12.17
N ASN A 38 -15.16 8.55 12.45
CA ASN A 38 -14.09 7.61 12.09
C ASN A 38 -13.87 7.52 10.58
N GLN A 39 -14.93 7.59 9.76
CA GLN A 39 -14.77 7.53 8.30
C GLN A 39 -14.01 8.74 7.75
N ILE A 40 -14.31 9.94 8.23
CA ILE A 40 -13.61 11.17 7.83
C ILE A 40 -12.14 11.10 8.24
N LEU A 41 -11.88 10.68 9.49
CA LEU A 41 -10.52 10.52 9.98
C LEU A 41 -9.74 9.47 9.18
N ILE A 42 -10.32 8.31 8.93
CA ILE A 42 -9.72 7.25 8.12
C ILE A 42 -9.41 7.75 6.70
N GLN A 43 -10.31 8.53 6.09
CA GLN A 43 -10.11 9.14 4.77
C GLN A 43 -8.98 10.19 4.73
N ILE A 44 -8.56 10.74 5.88
CA ILE A 44 -7.45 11.70 5.95
C ILE A 44 -6.14 11.00 6.31
N TYR A 45 -6.16 10.18 7.37
CA TYR A 45 -4.94 9.61 7.92
C TYR A 45 -4.40 8.43 7.11
N LEU A 46 -5.24 7.63 6.43
CA LEU A 46 -4.73 6.58 5.54
C LEU A 46 -3.99 7.18 4.34
N PRO A 47 -4.55 8.15 3.59
CA PRO A 47 -3.79 8.86 2.55
C PRO A 47 -2.53 9.52 3.07
N LEU A 48 -2.59 10.19 4.22
CA LEU A 48 -1.42 10.82 4.83
C LEU A 48 -0.34 9.78 5.18
N PHE A 49 -0.73 8.62 5.70
CA PHE A 49 0.19 7.55 6.06
C PHE A 49 0.82 6.92 4.82
N PHE A 50 0.04 6.70 3.76
CA PHE A 50 0.56 6.29 2.45
C PHE A 50 1.51 7.33 1.87
N PHE A 51 1.16 8.60 1.96
CA PHE A 51 1.99 9.70 1.47
C PHE A 51 3.33 9.76 2.20
N ILE A 52 3.35 9.76 3.53
CA ILE A 52 4.61 9.83 4.29
C ILE A 52 5.43 8.52 4.19
N SER A 53 4.77 7.40 3.92
CA SER A 53 5.43 6.12 3.67
C SER A 53 5.95 5.99 2.23
N GLY A 54 5.29 6.65 1.26
CA GLY A 54 5.54 6.67 -0.18
C GLY A 54 6.53 7.74 -0.65
N PHE A 55 6.30 8.99 -0.22
CA PHE A 55 7.03 10.21 -0.56
C PHE A 55 8.55 10.15 -0.35
N LEU A 56 9.03 9.20 0.47
CA LEU A 56 10.47 9.02 0.74
C LEU A 56 11.16 8.03 -0.21
N PHE A 57 10.47 7.53 -1.23
CA PHE A 57 11.08 6.65 -2.21
C PHE A 57 11.87 7.45 -3.25
N LYS A 58 13.12 7.78 -2.92
CA LYS A 58 14.13 8.06 -3.93
C LYS A 58 14.34 6.79 -4.76
N LEU A 59 13.92 6.83 -6.02
CA LEU A 59 14.28 5.80 -6.97
C LEU A 59 15.81 5.75 -7.08
N PRO A 60 16.43 4.57 -6.94
CA PRO A 60 17.82 4.45 -7.34
C PRO A 60 17.90 4.72 -8.85
N THR A 61 18.99 5.32 -9.30
CA THR A 61 19.30 5.36 -10.73
C THR A 61 19.37 3.91 -11.23
N PHE A 62 18.37 3.52 -12.03
CA PHE A 62 18.19 2.15 -12.52
C PHE A 62 19.14 1.85 -13.69
N GLU A 63 20.41 2.21 -13.53
CA GLU A 63 21.46 2.04 -14.54
C GLU A 63 21.82 0.55 -14.74
N SER A 64 21.48 -0.31 -13.78
CA SER A 64 21.78 -1.75 -13.83
C SER A 64 20.63 -2.61 -13.28
N LYS A 65 20.38 -3.77 -13.91
CA LYS A 65 19.45 -4.80 -13.43
C LYS A 65 19.77 -5.25 -11.99
N ASN A 66 21.04 -5.23 -11.61
CA ASN A 66 21.47 -5.60 -10.25
C ASN A 66 20.96 -4.60 -9.19
N ASN A 67 20.83 -3.32 -9.54
CA ASN A 67 20.29 -2.30 -8.64
C ASN A 67 18.79 -2.50 -8.40
N ILE A 68 18.05 -2.97 -9.41
CA ILE A 68 16.62 -3.28 -9.29
C ILE A 68 16.40 -4.48 -8.36
N TYR A 69 17.16 -5.57 -8.56
CA TYR A 69 17.06 -6.75 -7.69
C TYR A 69 17.40 -6.41 -6.23
N LYS A 70 18.49 -5.66 -6.01
CA LYS A 70 18.88 -5.21 -4.67
C LYS A 70 17.81 -4.31 -4.04
N PHE A 71 17.21 -3.42 -4.81
CA PHE A 71 16.10 -2.58 -4.35
C PHE A 71 14.91 -3.46 -3.91
N LEU A 72 14.41 -4.34 -4.78
CA LEU A 72 13.25 -5.19 -4.50
C LEU A 72 13.48 -6.10 -3.29
N THR A 73 14.66 -6.72 -3.17
CA THR A 73 15.00 -7.58 -2.03
C THR A 73 15.03 -6.81 -0.71
N HIS A 74 15.64 -5.62 -0.67
CA HIS A 74 15.60 -4.78 0.54
C HIS A 74 14.19 -4.37 0.93
N LYS A 75 13.33 -4.08 -0.05
CA LYS A 75 11.92 -3.71 0.19
C LYS A 75 11.10 -4.89 0.67
N PHE A 76 11.28 -6.06 0.06
CA PHE A 76 10.64 -7.30 0.46
C PHE A 76 11.00 -7.66 1.90
N ILE A 77 12.30 -7.63 2.25
CA ILE A 77 12.78 -7.92 3.61
C ILE A 77 12.22 -6.91 4.62
N ARG A 78 12.11 -5.63 4.26
CA ARG A 78 11.63 -4.58 5.18
C ARG A 78 10.11 -4.64 5.40
N PHE A 79 9.33 -4.98 4.39
CA PHE A 79 7.86 -4.94 4.47
C PHE A 79 7.22 -6.30 4.65
N ILE A 80 7.58 -7.28 3.82
CA ILE A 80 6.90 -8.58 3.80
C ILE A 80 7.31 -9.46 4.97
N ILE A 81 8.61 -9.52 5.29
CA ILE A 81 9.09 -10.41 6.36
C ILE A 81 8.50 -10.05 7.74
N PRO A 82 8.54 -8.78 8.21
CA PRO A 82 7.96 -8.42 9.50
C PRO A 82 6.45 -8.65 9.52
N THR A 83 5.76 -8.32 8.44
CA THR A 83 4.31 -8.49 8.36
C THR A 83 3.90 -9.96 8.42
N PHE A 84 4.58 -10.82 7.65
CA PHE A 84 4.33 -12.25 7.68
C PHE A 84 4.63 -12.85 9.05
N PHE A 85 5.71 -12.40 9.71
CA PHE A 85 6.01 -12.80 11.08
C PHE A 85 4.87 -12.45 12.06
N PHE A 86 4.30 -11.24 11.98
CA PHE A 86 3.19 -10.85 12.84
C PHE A 86 1.86 -11.53 12.48
N ILE A 87 1.60 -11.79 11.20
CA ILE A 87 0.45 -12.60 10.76
C ILE A 87 0.51 -14.00 11.38
N LEU A 88 1.66 -14.67 11.30
CA LEU A 88 1.83 -16.01 11.88
C LEU A 88 1.61 -16.03 13.39
N ILE A 89 2.12 -15.02 14.11
CA ILE A 89 1.88 -14.89 15.56
C ILE A 89 0.39 -14.68 15.83
N TYR A 90 -0.26 -13.79 15.09
CA TYR A 90 -1.68 -13.51 15.23
C TYR A 90 -2.53 -14.77 14.99
N ASP A 91 -2.28 -15.46 13.89
CA ASP A 91 -2.99 -16.69 13.53
C ASP A 91 -2.77 -17.80 14.57
N CYS A 92 -1.56 -17.89 15.15
CA CYS A 92 -1.25 -18.82 16.23
C CYS A 92 -2.00 -18.49 17.55
N ILE A 93 -2.10 -17.21 17.91
CA ILE A 93 -2.78 -16.78 19.15
C ILE A 93 -4.29 -17.03 19.07
N PHE A 94 -4.90 -16.75 17.92
CA PHE A 94 -6.35 -16.82 17.73
C PHE A 94 -6.83 -18.12 17.07
N ASN A 95 -5.92 -19.07 16.82
CA ASN A 95 -6.18 -20.32 16.11
C ASN A 95 -6.85 -20.12 14.74
N TYR A 96 -6.40 -19.10 14.00
CA TYR A 96 -6.83 -18.88 12.62
C TYR A 96 -5.96 -19.65 11.63
N SER A 97 -6.53 -19.92 10.46
CA SER A 97 -5.79 -20.50 9.34
C SER A 97 -4.96 -19.42 8.66
N VAL A 98 -3.66 -19.68 8.48
CA VAL A 98 -2.75 -18.82 7.70
C VAL A 98 -3.22 -18.64 6.26
N TYR A 99 -3.88 -19.65 5.70
CA TYR A 99 -4.47 -19.56 4.37
C TYR A 99 -5.57 -18.48 4.32
N ASP A 100 -6.47 -18.49 5.32
CA ASP A 100 -7.59 -17.55 5.38
C ASP A 100 -7.11 -16.12 5.67
N SER A 101 -6.08 -15.97 6.52
CA SER A 101 -5.49 -14.67 6.80
C SER A 101 -4.90 -14.04 5.53
N ILE A 102 -4.14 -14.77 4.73
CA ILE A 102 -3.53 -14.25 3.49
C ILE A 102 -4.58 -13.90 2.43
N ILE A 103 -5.62 -14.72 2.28
CA ILE A 103 -6.63 -14.59 1.23
C ILE A 103 -7.72 -13.59 1.57
N SER A 104 -7.92 -13.29 2.86
CA SER A 104 -8.86 -12.26 3.27
C SER A 104 -8.51 -10.91 2.65
N GLY A 105 -9.52 -10.12 2.24
CA GLY A 105 -9.31 -8.85 1.54
C GLY A 105 -8.38 -7.89 2.30
N THR A 106 -8.55 -7.79 3.62
CA THR A 106 -7.74 -6.93 4.51
C THR A 106 -6.54 -7.63 5.13
N LYS A 107 -6.28 -8.90 4.81
CA LYS A 107 -5.26 -9.74 5.45
C LYS A 107 -5.35 -9.71 6.98
N TYR A 108 -6.57 -9.78 7.51
CA TYR A 108 -6.90 -9.55 8.93
C TYR A 108 -6.30 -8.27 9.54
N GLY A 109 -6.19 -7.19 8.73
CA GLY A 109 -5.66 -5.90 9.15
C GLY A 109 -4.21 -5.65 8.70
N TYR A 110 -3.50 -6.66 8.21
CA TYR A 110 -2.10 -6.57 7.80
C TYR A 110 -1.88 -6.12 6.34
N TRP A 111 -2.94 -5.79 5.61
CA TRP A 111 -2.89 -5.43 4.19
C TRP A 111 -1.95 -4.27 3.85
N PHE A 112 -1.81 -3.27 4.72
CA PHE A 112 -1.15 -2.01 4.38
C PHE A 112 0.28 -2.19 3.84
N THR A 113 1.11 -2.97 4.54
CA THR A 113 2.52 -3.14 4.17
C THR A 113 2.71 -4.00 2.92
N ILE A 114 1.81 -4.98 2.73
CA ILE A 114 1.74 -5.82 1.52
C ILE A 114 1.39 -4.92 0.33
N SER A 115 0.34 -4.11 0.45
CA SER A 115 -0.06 -3.17 -0.60
C SER A 115 1.01 -2.12 -0.88
N LEU A 116 1.71 -1.60 0.14
CA LEU A 116 2.82 -0.66 -0.07
C LEU A 116 3.97 -1.29 -0.87
N PHE A 117 4.23 -2.58 -0.69
CA PHE A 117 5.21 -3.32 -1.49
C PHE A 117 4.71 -3.54 -2.93
N GLU A 118 3.44 -3.91 -3.12
CA GLU A 118 2.80 -4.00 -4.45
C GLU A 118 2.90 -2.69 -5.21
N TYR A 119 2.64 -1.56 -4.54
CA TYR A 119 2.73 -0.23 -5.14
C TYR A 119 4.14 0.09 -5.62
N GLN A 120 5.18 -0.33 -4.90
CA GLN A 120 6.57 -0.15 -5.34
C GLN A 120 6.90 -0.98 -6.58
N ILE A 121 6.36 -2.20 -6.67
CA ILE A 121 6.51 -3.06 -7.85
C ILE A 121 5.82 -2.40 -9.05
N ILE A 122 4.58 -1.95 -8.88
CA ILE A 122 3.79 -1.27 -9.91
C ILE A 122 4.50 0.00 -10.38
N PHE A 123 4.92 0.85 -9.44
CA PHE A 123 5.63 2.08 -9.72
C PHE A 123 6.92 1.83 -10.53
N LEU A 124 7.68 0.80 -10.14
CA LEU A 124 8.88 0.37 -10.85
C LEU A 124 8.53 -0.04 -12.29
N PHE A 125 7.52 -0.89 -12.49
CA PHE A 125 7.11 -1.33 -13.83
C PHE A 125 6.66 -0.17 -14.71
N ILE A 126 5.83 0.74 -14.20
CA ILE A 126 5.38 1.93 -14.95
C ILE A 126 6.57 2.80 -15.33
N THR A 127 7.52 3.01 -14.40
CA THR A 127 8.73 3.79 -14.66
C THR A 127 9.59 3.16 -15.74
N LEU A 128 9.75 1.83 -15.74
CA LEU A 128 10.50 1.11 -16.78
C LEU A 128 9.85 1.27 -18.16
N ILE A 129 8.52 1.14 -18.25
CA ILE A 129 7.77 1.34 -19.49
C ILE A 129 7.87 2.80 -19.95
N ALA A 130 7.62 3.75 -19.05
CA ALA A 130 7.69 5.18 -19.36
C ALA A 130 9.09 5.61 -19.81
N ASN A 131 10.16 4.99 -19.30
CA ASN A 131 11.53 5.30 -19.70
C ASN A 131 11.90 4.81 -21.10
N GLN A 132 11.19 3.83 -21.65
CA GLN A 132 11.37 3.41 -23.05
C GLN A 132 10.82 4.43 -24.05
N ILE A 133 9.97 5.36 -23.58
CA ILE A 133 9.31 6.35 -24.43
C ILE A 133 10.12 7.64 -24.46
N LYS A 134 10.34 8.17 -25.66
CA LYS A 134 11.13 9.42 -25.84
C LYS A 134 10.32 10.68 -25.50
N PHE A 135 9.03 10.70 -25.84
CA PHE A 135 8.19 11.89 -25.72
C PHE A 135 7.72 12.11 -24.28
N LYS A 136 8.02 13.29 -23.71
CA LYS A 136 7.62 13.67 -22.34
C LYS A 136 6.11 13.62 -22.14
N ILE A 137 5.33 14.04 -23.14
CA ILE A 137 3.86 14.09 -23.03
C ILE A 137 3.26 12.69 -22.90
N ALA A 138 3.79 11.71 -23.63
CA ALA A 138 3.36 10.32 -23.56
C ALA A 138 3.64 9.70 -22.17
N LYS A 139 4.77 10.06 -21.54
CA LYS A 139 5.06 9.63 -20.15
C LYS A 139 4.03 10.17 -19.16
N ILE A 140 3.67 11.46 -19.28
CA ILE A 140 2.66 12.09 -18.43
C ILE A 140 1.30 11.41 -18.62
N LEU A 141 0.91 11.15 -19.87
CA LEU A 141 -0.35 10.46 -20.18
C LEU A 141 -0.42 9.05 -19.58
N ILE A 142 0.68 8.29 -19.62
CA ILE A 142 0.73 6.96 -18.98
C ILE A 142 0.48 7.05 -17.47
N TRP A 143 1.14 7.99 -16.79
CA TRP A 143 0.92 8.20 -15.36
C TRP A 143 -0.51 8.65 -15.06
N LEU A 144 -1.07 9.57 -15.85
CA LEU A 144 -2.46 10.03 -15.69
C LEU A 144 -3.46 8.88 -15.88
N ILE A 145 -3.30 8.08 -16.92
CA ILE A 145 -4.14 6.90 -17.17
C ILE A 145 -4.05 5.94 -16.00
N PHE A 146 -2.84 5.66 -15.50
CA PHE A 146 -2.66 4.76 -14.37
C PHE A 146 -3.28 5.29 -13.07
N ILE A 147 -3.16 6.58 -12.80
CA ILE A 147 -3.81 7.25 -11.66
C ILE A 147 -5.33 7.07 -11.76
N ILE A 148 -5.92 7.34 -12.92
CA ILE A 148 -7.36 7.19 -13.14
C ILE A 148 -7.78 5.73 -12.90
N ILE A 149 -7.07 4.77 -13.50
CA ILE A 149 -7.35 3.33 -13.30
C ILE A 149 -7.27 2.95 -11.83
N SER A 150 -6.26 3.46 -11.12
CA SER A 150 -6.08 3.15 -9.69
C SER A 150 -7.24 3.69 -8.84
N LEU A 151 -7.74 4.91 -9.11
CA LEU A 151 -8.86 5.49 -8.38
C LEU A 151 -10.14 4.65 -8.48
N PHE A 152 -10.38 4.04 -9.65
CA PHE A 152 -11.54 3.17 -9.91
C PHE A 152 -11.27 1.68 -9.62
N ALA A 153 -10.14 1.34 -8.99
CA ALA A 153 -9.76 -0.06 -8.81
C ALA A 153 -10.65 -0.82 -7.82
N ALA A 154 -11.27 -0.14 -6.86
CA ALA A 154 -12.20 -0.77 -5.93
C ALA A 154 -13.50 -1.18 -6.63
N GLU A 155 -14.07 -0.28 -7.43
CA GLU A 155 -15.25 -0.52 -8.26
C GLU A 155 -14.93 -1.58 -9.33
N GLY A 156 -13.75 -1.48 -9.95
CA GLY A 156 -13.25 -2.48 -10.89
C GLY A 156 -13.09 -3.86 -10.25
N CYS A 157 -12.65 -3.95 -9.00
CA CYS A 157 -12.54 -5.22 -8.26
C CYS A 157 -13.91 -5.88 -8.07
N ILE A 158 -14.95 -5.09 -7.79
CA ILE A 158 -16.33 -5.60 -7.66
C ILE A 158 -16.80 -6.17 -8.99
N ILE A 159 -16.58 -5.46 -10.10
CA ILE A 159 -16.94 -5.93 -11.44
C ILE A 159 -16.17 -7.21 -11.79
N LEU A 160 -14.85 -7.23 -11.57
CA LEU A 160 -13.99 -8.38 -11.84
C LEU A 160 -14.35 -9.61 -10.99
N SER A 161 -14.92 -9.42 -9.80
CA SER A 161 -15.34 -10.54 -8.94
C SER A 161 -16.46 -11.39 -9.56
N SER A 162 -17.17 -10.84 -10.56
CA SER A 162 -18.13 -11.61 -11.35
C SER A 162 -17.48 -12.57 -12.35
N MET A 163 -16.20 -12.35 -12.69
CA MET A 163 -15.45 -13.12 -13.69
C MET A 163 -14.27 -13.92 -13.11
N ILE A 164 -13.67 -13.43 -12.02
CA ILE A 164 -12.49 -13.98 -11.38
C ILE A 164 -12.82 -14.24 -9.91
N SER A 165 -12.36 -15.37 -9.34
CA SER A 165 -12.63 -15.65 -7.93
C SER A 165 -12.04 -14.55 -7.03
N LEU A 166 -12.82 -14.13 -6.05
CA LEU A 166 -12.46 -13.08 -5.09
C LEU A 166 -11.13 -13.39 -4.37
N THR A 167 -10.78 -14.67 -4.20
CA THR A 167 -9.51 -15.14 -3.63
C THR A 167 -8.29 -14.54 -4.33
N TYR A 168 -8.23 -14.61 -5.67
CA TYR A 168 -7.11 -14.08 -6.44
C TYR A 168 -7.07 -12.55 -6.43
N LEU A 169 -8.24 -11.92 -6.52
CA LEU A 169 -8.36 -10.46 -6.47
C LEU A 169 -7.90 -9.91 -5.11
N ASN A 170 -8.26 -10.60 -4.03
CA ASN A 170 -7.83 -10.26 -2.69
C ASN A 170 -6.34 -10.52 -2.50
N LEU A 171 -5.80 -11.62 -3.03
CA LEU A 171 -4.38 -11.94 -2.91
C LEU A 171 -3.49 -10.83 -3.50
N ILE A 172 -3.88 -10.28 -4.66
CA ILE A 172 -3.18 -9.20 -5.37
C ILE A 172 -3.52 -7.81 -4.79
N GLY A 173 -4.53 -7.73 -3.91
CA GLY A 173 -4.94 -6.45 -3.33
C GLY A 173 -5.54 -5.48 -4.35
N VAL A 174 -6.20 -5.96 -5.42
CA VAL A 174 -6.73 -5.11 -6.52
C VAL A 174 -7.59 -3.97 -5.99
N GLY A 175 -8.49 -4.25 -5.04
CA GLY A 175 -9.34 -3.21 -4.44
C GLY A 175 -8.57 -2.18 -3.60
N MET A 176 -7.37 -2.51 -3.11
CA MET A 176 -6.53 -1.58 -2.35
C MET A 176 -5.84 -0.55 -3.25
N LEU A 177 -5.68 -0.83 -4.56
CA LEU A 177 -5.01 0.07 -5.52
C LEU A 177 -5.63 1.47 -5.58
N ARG A 178 -6.86 1.68 -5.12
CA ARG A 178 -7.42 3.04 -4.90
C ARG A 178 -6.52 3.95 -4.07
N PHE A 179 -5.70 3.38 -3.18
CA PHE A 179 -4.78 4.14 -2.34
C PHE A 179 -3.41 4.38 -2.99
N PHE A 180 -3.15 3.79 -4.16
CA PHE A 180 -1.88 3.92 -4.89
C PHE A 180 -1.54 5.39 -5.17
N VAL A 181 -2.53 6.21 -5.53
CA VAL A 181 -2.34 7.64 -5.84
C VAL A 181 -1.68 8.39 -4.68
N PHE A 182 -1.97 8.00 -3.44
CA PHE A 182 -1.39 8.63 -2.26
C PHE A 182 0.05 8.18 -1.96
N SER A 183 0.56 7.18 -2.69
CA SER A 183 1.91 6.64 -2.51
C SER A 183 2.92 7.10 -3.58
N LEU A 184 2.46 7.86 -4.57
CA LEU A 184 3.24 8.43 -5.67
C LEU A 184 4.21 9.53 -5.23
#